data_AF-A0A7W6CHU1-F1
#
_entry.id   AF-A0A7W6CHU1-F1
#
_cell.length_a   1.000
_cell.length_b   1.000
_cell.length_c   1.000
_cell.angle_alpha   90.00
_cell.angle_beta   90.00
_cell.angle_gamma   90.00
#
_symmetry.space_group_name_H-M   'P 1'
#
loop_
_entity.id
_entity.type
_entity.pdbx_description
1 polymer ?
#
loop_
_entity_poly.entity_id
_entity_poly.type
_entity_poly.pdbx_seq_one_letter_code
_entity_poly.pdbx_strand_id
1 'polypeptide(L)'
;MHGFANPARFLRIARWATPLCLLLGLVLAAWALVWGVFFAPADALQGDTVRIVYLHVPTAWLGMGGWSAIAIASFTEIVWRHPLAGIAARAVALPGAVFTALCLITGSIWGRPAWGTWWVWDGRLTSMLVLLFLYFGYMALDAAARGSQQAGQGQSRITAIFGLVGAVNIPVIHYSVTWWNSLHQPPSITMGKSAMAADFLVPLLIATVGFSLIFGGIVMARMRTILADEQAEARLRRKAMRAQAPAVGEAW
;
A
#
# COMPACT_ATOMS: atom_id res chain seq x y z
N MET A 1 1.59 13.26 -24.42
CA MET A 1 1.73 12.67 -23.06
C MET A 1 1.22 11.21 -23.01
N HIS A 2 1.69 10.29 -23.88
CA HIS A 2 1.03 8.96 -24.05
C HIS A 2 1.98 7.75 -24.05
N GLY A 3 3.16 7.87 -23.44
CA GLY A 3 4.10 6.76 -23.35
C GLY A 3 3.75 5.71 -22.28
N PHE A 4 3.15 6.13 -21.15
CA PHE A 4 2.83 5.27 -19.99
C PHE A 4 1.35 4.86 -19.90
N ALA A 5 0.50 5.42 -20.77
CA ALA A 5 -0.92 5.07 -20.88
C ALA A 5 -1.16 3.76 -21.65
N ASN A 6 -0.11 3.08 -22.14
CA ASN A 6 -0.22 1.81 -22.84
C ASN A 6 -0.06 0.64 -21.84
N PRO A 7 -1.12 -0.13 -21.54
CA PRO A 7 -1.05 -1.28 -20.64
C PRO A 7 -0.01 -2.31 -21.07
N ALA A 8 0.25 -2.47 -22.37
CA ALA A 8 1.27 -3.40 -22.86
C ALA A 8 2.69 -2.97 -22.46
N ARG A 9 2.98 -1.66 -22.45
CA ARG A 9 4.28 -1.14 -22.00
C ARG A 9 4.47 -1.35 -20.50
N PHE A 10 3.42 -1.08 -19.71
CA PHE A 10 3.43 -1.38 -18.28
C PHE A 10 3.68 -2.86 -18.02
N LEU A 11 2.91 -3.75 -18.66
CA LEU A 11 3.08 -5.20 -18.51
C LEU A 11 4.48 -5.68 -18.87
N ARG A 12 5.09 -5.13 -19.93
CA ARG A 12 6.46 -5.46 -20.33
C ARG A 12 7.46 -5.10 -19.23
N ILE A 13 7.31 -3.94 -18.59
CA ILE A 13 8.19 -3.49 -17.50
C ILE A 13 7.93 -4.30 -16.23
N ALA A 14 6.67 -4.38 -15.81
CA ALA A 14 6.25 -5.06 -14.59
C ALA A 14 6.64 -6.56 -14.60
N ARG A 15 6.65 -7.22 -15.77
CA ARG A 15 7.02 -8.64 -15.86
C ARG A 15 8.40 -8.95 -15.30
N TRP A 16 9.41 -8.13 -15.58
CA TRP A 16 10.77 -8.33 -15.07
C TRP A 16 11.02 -7.56 -13.77
N ALA A 17 10.39 -6.40 -13.59
CA ALA A 17 10.55 -5.60 -12.39
C ALA A 17 9.93 -6.28 -11.16
N THR A 18 8.79 -6.97 -11.29
CA THR A 18 8.14 -7.69 -10.18
C THR A 18 9.09 -8.66 -9.47
N PRO A 19 9.66 -9.69 -10.13
CA PRO A 19 10.54 -10.64 -9.44
C PRO A 19 11.82 -9.97 -8.92
N LEU A 20 12.37 -8.97 -9.62
CA LEU A 20 13.54 -8.24 -9.16
C LEU A 20 13.26 -7.49 -7.84
N CYS A 21 12.16 -6.73 -7.79
CA CYS A 21 11.73 -6.03 -6.58
C CYS A 21 11.43 -6.99 -5.43
N LEU A 22 10.77 -8.12 -5.70
CA LEU A 22 10.48 -9.10 -4.66
C LEU A 22 11.76 -9.75 -4.12
N LEU A 23 12.68 -10.17 -5.00
CA LEU A 23 13.94 -10.81 -4.57
C LEU A 23 14.85 -9.85 -3.83
N LEU A 24 15.15 -8.67 -4.39
CA LEU A 24 15.95 -7.66 -3.69
C LEU A 24 15.27 -7.22 -2.40
N GLY A 25 13.95 -7.02 -2.44
CA GLY A 25 13.17 -6.62 -1.28
C GLY A 25 13.27 -7.63 -0.15
N LEU A 26 13.12 -8.92 -0.46
CA LEU A 26 13.26 -10.01 0.52
C LEU A 26 14.68 -10.08 1.09
N VAL A 27 15.72 -9.96 0.25
CA VAL A 27 17.11 -9.97 0.70
C VAL A 27 17.39 -8.80 1.65
N LEU A 28 17.00 -7.58 1.28
CA LEU A 28 17.25 -6.39 2.09
C LEU A 28 16.43 -6.39 3.38
N ALA A 29 15.15 -6.79 3.32
CA ALA A 29 14.31 -6.90 4.50
C ALA A 29 14.83 -7.99 5.45
N ALA A 30 15.17 -9.17 4.94
CA ALA A 30 15.73 -10.24 5.76
C ALA A 30 17.07 -9.82 6.39
N TRP A 31 17.96 -9.20 5.63
CA TRP A 31 19.21 -8.67 6.14
C TRP A 31 18.97 -7.66 7.28
N ALA A 32 18.07 -6.71 7.09
CA ALA A 32 17.81 -5.69 8.11
C ALA A 32 17.14 -6.26 9.37
N LEU A 33 16.28 -7.28 9.22
CA LEU A 33 15.69 -7.98 10.36
C LEU A 33 16.73 -8.82 11.11
N VAL A 34 17.61 -9.54 10.41
CA VAL A 34 18.74 -10.27 11.02
C VAL A 34 19.68 -9.30 11.72
N TRP A 35 20.00 -8.17 11.09
CA TRP A 35 20.77 -7.10 11.71
C TRP A 35 20.10 -6.63 13.01
N GLY A 36 18.82 -6.32 12.93
CA GLY A 36 18.02 -5.89 14.06
C GLY A 36 18.02 -6.87 15.22
N VAL A 37 17.92 -8.17 14.95
CA VAL A 37 17.85 -9.20 15.99
C VAL A 37 19.21 -9.48 16.63
N PHE A 38 20.32 -9.46 15.88
CA PHE A 38 21.61 -9.95 16.39
C PHE A 38 22.68 -8.88 16.60
N PHE A 39 22.58 -7.74 15.92
CA PHE A 39 23.68 -6.76 15.84
C PHE A 39 23.29 -5.37 16.32
N ALA A 40 22.00 -5.00 16.28
CA ALA A 40 21.56 -3.70 16.75
C ALA A 40 21.79 -3.58 18.28
N PRO A 41 22.42 -2.48 18.75
CA PRO A 41 22.63 -2.28 20.17
C PRO A 41 21.30 -2.09 20.91
N ALA A 42 21.30 -2.39 22.21
CA ALA A 42 20.17 -2.08 23.08
C ALA A 42 20.04 -0.55 23.22
N ASP A 43 18.81 -0.04 23.15
CA ASP A 43 18.54 1.37 23.44
C ASP A 43 18.60 1.65 24.96
N ALA A 44 19.01 2.86 25.34
CA ALA A 44 19.19 3.23 26.74
C ALA A 44 17.88 3.19 27.56
N LEU A 45 16.73 3.44 26.93
CA LEU A 45 15.43 3.44 27.59
C LEU A 45 14.61 2.18 27.27
N GLN A 46 14.68 1.72 26.02
CA GLN A 46 13.86 0.62 25.51
C GLN A 46 14.57 -0.74 25.52
N GLY A 47 15.87 -0.78 25.82
CA GLY A 47 16.66 -2.01 25.80
C GLY A 47 16.58 -2.71 24.43
N ASP A 48 16.45 -4.03 24.44
CA ASP A 48 16.33 -4.82 23.22
C ASP A 48 14.99 -4.67 22.48
N THR A 49 13.98 -4.08 23.13
CA THR A 49 12.65 -3.94 22.52
C THR A 49 12.66 -2.97 21.34
N VAL A 50 13.63 -2.04 21.30
CA VAL A 50 13.84 -1.10 20.18
C VAL A 50 14.06 -1.82 18.86
N ARG A 51 14.56 -3.06 18.87
CA ARG A 51 14.87 -3.85 17.66
C ARG A 51 13.63 -4.11 16.80
N ILE A 52 12.42 -4.03 17.36
CA ILE A 52 11.17 -4.12 16.59
C ILE A 52 10.98 -2.95 15.61
N VAL A 53 11.71 -1.83 15.78
CA VAL A 53 11.64 -0.65 14.91
C VAL A 53 11.88 -0.97 13.44
N TYR A 54 12.76 -1.95 13.16
CA TYR A 54 13.12 -2.38 11.80
C TYR A 54 11.97 -3.10 11.07
N LEU A 55 10.96 -3.57 11.80
CA LEU A 55 9.71 -4.09 11.25
C LEU A 55 8.60 -3.04 11.36
N HIS A 56 8.41 -2.46 12.54
CA HIS A 56 7.29 -1.59 12.84
C HIS A 56 7.29 -0.32 11.98
N VAL A 57 8.40 0.40 11.91
CA VAL A 57 8.46 1.71 11.21
C VAL A 57 8.24 1.56 9.71
N PRO A 58 8.91 0.62 8.99
CA PRO A 58 8.59 0.38 7.59
C PRO A 58 7.12 0.02 7.37
N THR A 59 6.51 -0.77 8.28
CA THR A 59 5.09 -1.12 8.16
C THR A 59 4.16 0.08 8.33
N ALA A 60 4.48 0.99 9.26
CA ALA A 60 3.73 2.23 9.46
C ALA A 60 3.81 3.15 8.23
N TRP A 61 5.02 3.36 7.69
CA TRP A 61 5.23 4.22 6.54
C TRP A 61 4.57 3.69 5.28
N LEU A 62 4.65 2.39 5.02
CA LEU A 62 4.01 1.78 3.84
C LEU A 62 2.50 1.62 4.00
N GLY A 63 1.99 1.47 5.23
CA GLY A 63 0.56 1.56 5.51
C GLY A 63 -0.02 2.93 5.10
N MET A 64 0.62 4.02 5.52
CA MET A 64 0.24 5.38 5.10
C MET A 64 0.52 5.63 3.61
N GLY A 65 1.70 5.23 3.13
CA GLY A 65 2.14 5.42 1.76
C GLY A 65 1.26 4.69 0.74
N GLY A 66 0.72 3.53 1.10
CA GLY A 66 -0.29 2.83 0.29
C GLY A 66 -1.55 3.67 0.09
N TRP A 67 -2.03 4.35 1.14
CA TRP A 67 -3.24 5.16 1.01
C TRP A 67 -2.96 6.44 0.24
N SER A 68 -1.78 7.05 0.43
CA SER A 68 -1.32 8.14 -0.43
C SER A 68 -1.26 7.71 -1.90
N ALA A 69 -0.80 6.49 -2.21
CA ALA A 69 -0.80 5.96 -3.57
C ALA A 69 -2.21 5.73 -4.12
N ILE A 70 -3.16 5.25 -3.29
CA ILE A 70 -4.59 5.20 -3.66
C ILE A 70 -5.12 6.59 -3.98
N ALA A 71 -4.87 7.58 -3.12
CA ALA A 71 -5.34 8.95 -3.33
C ALA A 71 -4.77 9.57 -4.61
N ILE A 72 -3.47 9.41 -4.86
CA ILE A 72 -2.80 9.87 -6.10
C ILE A 72 -3.40 9.18 -7.32
N ALA A 73 -3.64 7.86 -7.25
CA ALA A 73 -4.24 7.12 -8.33
C ALA A 73 -5.69 7.56 -8.58
N SER A 74 -6.52 7.70 -7.53
CA SER A 74 -7.89 8.23 -7.63
C SER A 74 -7.93 9.65 -8.22
N PHE A 75 -7.01 10.53 -7.80
CA PHE A 75 -6.86 11.87 -8.38
C PHE A 75 -6.54 11.77 -9.87
N THR A 76 -5.57 10.91 -10.20
CA THR A 76 -5.08 10.73 -11.56
C THR A 76 -6.18 10.23 -12.50
N GLU A 77 -7.03 9.35 -11.98
CA GLU A 77 -8.20 8.85 -12.68
C GLU A 77 -9.26 9.94 -12.92
N ILE A 78 -9.61 10.71 -11.89
CA ILE A 78 -10.64 11.74 -12.03
C ILE A 78 -10.21 12.85 -12.99
N VAL A 79 -8.96 13.29 -12.91
CA VAL A 79 -8.45 14.45 -13.67
C VAL A 79 -8.05 14.05 -15.09
N TRP A 80 -7.23 13.01 -15.25
CA TRP A 80 -6.67 12.63 -16.56
C TRP A 80 -7.30 11.38 -17.16
N ARG A 81 -8.19 10.68 -16.44
CA ARG A 81 -8.79 9.41 -16.88
C ARG A 81 -7.73 8.40 -17.33
N HIS A 82 -6.61 8.35 -16.59
CA HIS A 82 -5.50 7.47 -16.93
C HIS A 82 -5.93 6.00 -16.81
N PRO A 83 -5.72 5.16 -17.83
CA PRO A 83 -6.32 3.81 -17.89
C PRO A 83 -5.80 2.84 -16.83
N LEU A 84 -4.61 3.10 -16.26
CA LEU A 84 -4.03 2.28 -15.19
C LEU A 84 -4.29 2.81 -13.79
N ALA A 85 -4.90 4.00 -13.64
CA ALA A 85 -5.03 4.64 -12.34
C ALA A 85 -5.94 3.86 -11.38
N GLY A 86 -7.16 3.52 -11.80
CA GLY A 86 -8.07 2.69 -10.99
C GLY A 86 -7.51 1.30 -10.69
N ILE A 87 -6.79 0.71 -11.66
CA ILE A 87 -6.10 -0.58 -11.49
C ILE A 87 -5.01 -0.47 -10.42
N ALA A 88 -4.22 0.61 -10.43
CA ALA A 88 -3.19 0.86 -9.43
C ALA A 88 -3.80 1.06 -8.04
N ALA A 89 -4.85 1.87 -7.91
CA ALA A 89 -5.53 2.10 -6.64
C ALA A 89 -6.07 0.78 -6.05
N ARG A 90 -6.75 -0.03 -6.89
CA ARG A 90 -7.20 -1.38 -6.52
C ARG A 90 -6.05 -2.30 -6.15
N ALA A 91 -4.94 -2.25 -6.89
CA ALA A 91 -3.75 -3.08 -6.66
C ALA A 91 -3.03 -2.75 -5.34
N VAL A 92 -3.12 -1.50 -4.89
CA VAL A 92 -2.50 -1.01 -3.65
C VAL A 92 -3.32 -1.34 -2.40
N ALA A 93 -4.66 -1.40 -2.51
CA ALA A 93 -5.54 -1.51 -1.35
C ALA A 93 -5.23 -2.68 -0.40
N LEU A 94 -5.09 -3.91 -0.92
CA LEU A 94 -4.82 -5.07 -0.07
C LEU A 94 -3.42 -5.03 0.58
N PRO A 95 -2.32 -4.81 -0.16
CA PRO A 95 -1.00 -4.62 0.47
C PRO A 95 -0.97 -3.50 1.50
N GLY A 96 -1.59 -2.36 1.22
CA GLY A 96 -1.69 -1.23 2.16
C GLY A 96 -2.44 -1.61 3.44
N ALA A 97 -3.53 -2.35 3.33
CA ALA A 97 -4.28 -2.87 4.47
C ALA A 97 -3.43 -3.81 5.33
N VAL A 98 -2.70 -4.74 4.70
CA VAL A 98 -1.82 -5.69 5.39
C VAL A 98 -0.70 -4.96 6.14
N PHE A 99 -0.04 -3.99 5.50
CA PHE A 99 1.01 -3.20 6.16
C PHE A 99 0.47 -2.35 7.32
N THR A 100 -0.74 -1.82 7.19
CA THR A 100 -1.41 -1.09 8.27
C THR A 100 -1.76 -2.03 9.45
N ALA A 101 -2.27 -3.23 9.16
CA ALA A 101 -2.54 -4.24 10.18
C ALA A 101 -1.25 -4.71 10.88
N LEU A 102 -0.18 -4.96 10.12
CA LEU A 102 1.14 -5.30 10.67
C LEU A 102 1.68 -4.18 11.56
N CYS A 103 1.50 -2.92 11.18
CA CYS A 103 1.86 -1.78 12.01
C CYS A 103 1.11 -1.79 13.35
N LEU A 104 -0.22 -2.01 13.33
CA LEU A 104 -1.02 -2.05 14.56
C LEU A 104 -0.61 -3.22 15.47
N ILE A 105 -0.40 -4.41 14.90
CA ILE A 105 0.03 -5.61 15.64
C ILE A 105 1.41 -5.40 16.26
N THR A 106 2.38 -5.00 15.45
CA THR A 106 3.76 -4.80 15.91
C THR A 106 3.87 -3.62 16.88
N GLY A 107 3.06 -2.57 16.69
CA GLY A 107 2.96 -1.45 17.62
C GLY A 107 2.41 -1.86 18.97
N SER A 108 1.39 -2.73 18.99
CA SER A 108 0.84 -3.29 20.22
C SER A 108 1.87 -4.16 20.96
N ILE A 109 2.59 -5.01 20.22
CA ILE A 109 3.68 -5.85 20.76
C ILE A 109 4.81 -4.99 21.34
N TRP A 110 5.19 -3.91 20.65
CA TRP A 110 6.19 -2.97 21.15
C TRP A 110 5.70 -2.19 22.36
N GLY A 111 4.41 -1.84 22.39
CA GLY A 111 3.86 -0.98 23.42
C GLY A 111 3.83 -1.61 24.80
N ARG A 112 3.62 -2.92 24.88
CA ARG A 112 3.58 -3.63 26.16
C ARG A 112 4.87 -3.47 26.99
N PRO A 113 6.07 -3.77 26.47
CA PRO A 113 7.31 -3.56 27.20
C PRO A 113 7.74 -2.10 27.28
N ALA A 114 7.46 -1.27 26.26
CA ALA A 114 7.92 0.12 26.23
C ALA A 114 7.11 1.07 27.14
N TRP A 115 5.79 0.86 27.24
CA TRP A 115 4.88 1.76 27.97
C TRP A 115 3.90 1.02 28.90
N GLY A 116 4.05 -0.28 29.09
CA GLY A 116 3.22 -1.05 30.02
C GLY A 116 1.81 -1.36 29.52
N THR A 117 1.46 -1.05 28.27
CA THR A 117 0.11 -1.30 27.71
C THR A 117 0.14 -1.70 26.24
N TRP A 118 -0.78 -2.56 25.84
CA TRP A 118 -0.94 -3.01 24.45
C TRP A 118 -1.67 -1.98 23.57
N TRP A 119 -2.45 -1.10 24.19
CA TRP A 119 -3.28 -0.12 23.49
C TRP A 119 -3.56 1.10 24.37
N VAL A 120 -3.59 2.27 23.74
CA VAL A 120 -4.18 3.48 24.29
C VAL A 120 -5.00 4.16 23.20
N TRP A 121 -6.06 4.86 23.60
CA TRP A 121 -6.91 5.63 22.68
C TRP A 121 -6.30 7.01 22.40
N ASP A 122 -5.07 7.04 21.90
CA ASP A 122 -4.41 8.27 21.49
C ASP A 122 -4.68 8.59 20.01
N GLY A 123 -4.32 9.81 19.60
CA GLY A 123 -4.54 10.26 18.22
C GLY A 123 -3.82 9.40 17.18
N ARG A 124 -2.64 8.83 17.49
CA ARG A 124 -1.84 8.05 16.54
C ARG A 124 -2.45 6.67 16.31
N LEU A 125 -2.68 5.92 17.39
CA LEU A 125 -3.21 4.56 17.32
C LEU A 125 -4.62 4.57 16.75
N THR A 126 -5.46 5.52 17.19
CA THR A 126 -6.83 5.65 16.69
C THR A 126 -6.86 5.98 15.21
N SER A 127 -6.05 6.93 14.73
CA SER A 127 -6.02 7.29 13.31
C SER A 127 -5.40 6.21 12.42
N MET A 128 -4.45 5.42 12.92
CA MET A 128 -3.94 4.22 12.23
C MET A 128 -4.98 3.09 12.16
N LEU A 129 -5.80 2.91 13.20
CA LEU A 129 -6.93 1.98 13.16
C LEU A 129 -8.00 2.45 12.16
N VAL A 130 -8.31 3.74 12.15
CA VAL A 130 -9.19 4.34 11.15
C VAL A 130 -8.64 4.12 9.74
N LEU A 131 -7.32 4.22 9.53
CA LEU A 131 -6.70 3.91 8.25
C LEU A 131 -6.96 2.47 7.81
N LEU A 132 -6.86 1.50 8.72
CA LEU A 132 -7.17 0.09 8.40
C LEU A 132 -8.64 -0.07 7.97
N PHE A 133 -9.57 0.59 8.66
CA PHE A 133 -10.99 0.57 8.27
C PHE A 133 -11.26 1.30 6.97
N LEU A 134 -10.53 2.39 6.68
CA LEU A 134 -10.57 3.04 5.37
C LEU A 134 -10.15 2.08 4.26
N TYR A 135 -9.11 1.26 4.46
CA TYR A 135 -8.73 0.19 3.50
C TYR A 135 -9.84 -0.83 3.29
N PHE A 136 -10.48 -1.31 4.36
CA PHE A 136 -11.61 -2.23 4.24
C PHE A 136 -12.79 -1.58 3.51
N GLY A 137 -13.13 -0.34 3.84
CA GLY A 137 -14.18 0.43 3.18
C GLY A 137 -13.90 0.64 1.69
N TYR A 138 -12.65 0.97 1.33
CA TYR A 138 -12.24 1.13 -0.06
C TYR A 138 -12.39 -0.17 -0.84
N MET A 139 -11.92 -1.29 -0.29
CA MET A 139 -12.02 -2.60 -0.95
C MET A 139 -13.48 -3.05 -1.10
N ALA A 140 -14.31 -2.84 -0.08
CA ALA A 140 -15.74 -3.15 -0.13
C ALA A 140 -16.46 -2.30 -1.20
N LEU A 141 -16.13 -1.01 -1.28
CA LEU A 141 -16.72 -0.08 -2.24
C LEU A 141 -16.27 -0.37 -3.69
N ASP A 142 -14.99 -0.70 -3.90
CA ASP A 142 -14.50 -1.17 -5.22
C ASP A 142 -15.17 -2.49 -5.61
N ALA A 143 -15.32 -3.44 -4.68
CA ALA A 143 -15.99 -4.70 -4.95
C ALA A 143 -17.47 -4.50 -5.32
N ALA A 144 -18.21 -3.67 -4.58
CA ALA A 144 -19.60 -3.35 -4.86
C ALA A 144 -19.78 -2.64 -6.22
N ALA A 145 -18.88 -1.71 -6.55
CA ALA A 145 -18.92 -0.99 -7.82
C ALA A 145 -18.70 -1.89 -9.04
N ARG A 146 -17.90 -2.96 -8.93
CA ARG A 146 -17.66 -3.89 -10.04
C ARG A 146 -18.89 -4.69 -10.44
N GLY A 147 -19.83 -4.93 -9.52
CA GLY A 147 -21.08 -5.62 -9.82
C GLY A 147 -22.01 -4.83 -10.77
N SER A 148 -21.83 -3.51 -10.86
CA SER A 148 -22.67 -2.61 -11.65
C SER A 148 -21.97 -1.97 -12.85
N GLN A 149 -20.65 -2.17 -13.03
CA GLN A 149 -19.89 -1.54 -14.10
C GLN A 149 -19.58 -2.45 -15.29
N GLN A 150 -19.58 -1.86 -16.49
CA GLN A 150 -19.16 -2.52 -17.72
C GLN A 150 -17.64 -2.68 -17.74
N ALA A 151 -17.14 -3.83 -18.22
CA ALA A 151 -15.71 -4.09 -18.35
C ALA A 151 -14.99 -2.97 -19.13
N GLY A 152 -13.89 -2.45 -18.59
CA GLY A 152 -13.07 -1.40 -19.18
C GLY A 152 -13.42 0.03 -18.75
N GLN A 153 -14.46 0.22 -17.92
CA GLN A 153 -14.59 1.43 -17.11
C GLN A 153 -13.60 1.30 -15.94
N GLY A 154 -12.88 2.38 -15.61
CA GLY A 154 -11.88 2.38 -14.54
C GLY A 154 -12.49 2.11 -13.15
N GLN A 155 -11.95 2.74 -12.12
CA GLN A 155 -12.61 2.78 -10.83
C GLN A 155 -13.94 3.55 -10.91
N SER A 156 -14.94 3.14 -10.12
CA SER A 156 -16.13 3.98 -9.94
C SER A 156 -15.77 5.34 -9.34
N ARG A 157 -16.42 6.39 -9.84
CA ARG A 157 -16.23 7.78 -9.36
C ARG A 157 -16.41 7.88 -7.84
N ILE A 158 -17.35 7.12 -7.27
CA ILE A 158 -17.60 7.10 -5.83
C ILE A 158 -16.39 6.54 -5.09
N THR A 159 -15.83 5.42 -5.56
CA THR A 159 -14.64 4.81 -4.96
C THR A 159 -13.40 5.69 -5.12
N ALA A 160 -13.27 6.40 -6.24
CA ALA A 160 -12.17 7.35 -6.46
C ALA A 160 -12.27 8.54 -5.49
N ILE A 161 -13.46 9.14 -5.35
CA ILE A 161 -13.73 10.21 -4.37
C ILE A 161 -13.45 9.72 -2.95
N PHE A 162 -13.85 8.50 -2.59
CA PHE A 162 -13.57 7.93 -1.28
C PHE A 162 -12.06 7.84 -1.00
N GLY A 163 -11.26 7.40 -1.99
CA GLY A 163 -9.80 7.38 -1.88
C GLY A 163 -9.19 8.77 -1.64
N LEU A 164 -9.72 9.82 -2.29
CA LEU A 164 -9.29 11.20 -2.08
C LEU A 164 -9.65 11.72 -0.69
N VAL A 165 -10.91 11.54 -0.27
CA VAL A 165 -11.38 12.02 1.04
C VAL A 165 -10.61 11.36 2.18
N GLY A 166 -10.34 10.05 2.08
CA GLY A 166 -9.55 9.35 3.10
C GLY A 166 -8.11 9.86 3.22
N ALA A 167 -7.57 10.56 2.21
CA ALA A 167 -6.22 11.14 2.27
C ALA A 167 -6.06 12.15 3.42
N VAL A 168 -7.16 12.75 3.90
CA VAL A 168 -7.20 13.62 5.08
C VAL A 168 -6.70 12.90 6.33
N ASN A 169 -6.85 11.57 6.42
CA ASN A 169 -6.38 10.82 7.57
C ASN A 169 -4.84 10.74 7.66
N ILE A 170 -4.12 10.89 6.54
CA ILE A 170 -2.65 10.82 6.52
C ILE A 170 -1.98 11.96 7.31
N PRO A 171 -2.31 13.25 7.09
CA PRO A 171 -1.79 14.31 7.95
C PRO A 171 -2.26 14.18 9.40
N VAL A 172 -3.47 13.67 9.64
CA VAL A 172 -3.95 13.40 11.01
C VAL A 172 -3.02 12.40 11.72
N ILE A 173 -2.64 11.29 11.08
CA ILE A 173 -1.69 10.32 11.65
C ILE A 173 -0.30 10.94 11.87
N HIS A 174 0.20 11.71 10.89
CA HIS A 174 1.53 12.29 10.97
C HIS A 174 1.64 13.29 12.13
N TYR A 175 0.71 14.25 12.19
CA TYR A 175 0.70 15.32 13.19
C TYR A 175 0.03 14.92 14.51
N SER A 176 -0.51 13.70 14.65
CA SER A 176 -1.21 13.26 15.85
C SER A 176 -0.37 13.40 17.13
N VAL A 177 0.95 13.22 17.03
CA VAL A 177 1.89 13.34 18.16
C VAL A 177 2.22 14.77 18.55
N THR A 178 1.90 15.73 17.68
CA THR A 178 2.05 17.16 17.98
C THR A 178 0.73 17.81 18.38
N TRP A 179 -0.40 17.28 17.89
CA TRP A 179 -1.73 17.83 18.16
C TRP A 179 -2.32 17.32 19.48
N TRP A 180 -1.97 16.10 19.92
CA TRP A 180 -2.48 15.50 21.14
C TRP A 180 -1.36 14.92 22.01
N ASN A 181 -1.66 14.80 23.30
CA ASN A 181 -0.84 14.00 24.22
C ASN A 181 -0.82 12.55 23.75
N SER A 182 0.37 12.04 23.45
CA SER A 182 0.58 10.70 22.94
C SER A 182 1.76 10.05 23.68
N LEU A 183 1.67 8.73 23.87
CA LEU A 183 2.83 7.93 24.32
C LEU A 183 3.91 7.84 23.23
N HIS A 184 3.54 8.14 21.98
CA HIS A 184 4.43 8.10 20.85
C HIS A 184 5.29 9.36 20.81
N GLN A 185 6.59 9.14 20.67
CA GLN A 185 7.55 10.23 20.56
C GLN A 185 7.36 10.99 19.23
N PRO A 186 7.72 12.30 19.22
CA PRO A 186 7.84 13.06 17.98
C PRO A 186 8.80 12.39 16.98
N PRO A 187 8.69 12.67 15.67
CA PRO A 187 9.52 12.03 14.65
C PRO A 187 11.01 12.27 14.87
N SER A 188 11.80 11.19 14.98
CA SER A 188 13.28 11.26 15.08
C SER A 188 13.98 11.49 13.74
N ILE A 189 13.25 11.41 12.63
CA ILE A 189 13.73 11.65 11.27
C ILE A 189 12.85 12.75 10.66
N THR A 190 13.48 13.85 10.24
CA THR A 190 12.84 14.97 9.56
C THR A 190 13.59 15.32 8.28
N MET A 191 13.08 16.27 7.48
CA MET A 191 13.74 16.71 6.25
C MET A 191 15.16 17.22 6.53
N GLY A 192 16.16 16.43 6.14
CA GLY A 192 17.59 16.78 6.22
C GLY A 192 18.25 16.61 7.60
N LYS A 193 17.53 16.12 8.62
CA LYS A 193 18.09 15.90 9.97
C LYS A 193 17.52 14.62 10.60
N SER A 194 18.38 13.84 11.26
CA SER A 194 17.96 12.73 12.11
C SER A 194 18.57 12.87 13.49
N ALA A 195 17.74 12.71 14.53
CA ALA A 195 18.18 12.58 15.91
C ALA A 195 18.56 11.12 16.26
N MET A 196 18.39 10.19 15.32
CA MET A 196 18.68 8.77 15.50
C MET A 196 20.16 8.50 15.21
N ALA A 197 20.85 7.77 16.09
CA ALA A 197 22.22 7.35 15.87
C ALA A 197 22.34 6.47 14.61
N ALA A 198 23.48 6.54 13.92
CA ALA A 198 23.70 5.85 12.66
C ALA A 198 23.48 4.33 12.76
N ASP A 199 23.82 3.74 13.90
CA ASP A 199 23.68 2.31 14.20
C ASP A 199 22.23 1.81 14.15
N PHE A 200 21.26 2.70 14.40
CA PHE A 200 19.83 2.42 14.25
C PHE A 200 19.27 2.93 12.92
N LEU A 201 19.77 4.07 12.45
CA LEU A 201 19.24 4.73 11.25
C LEU A 201 19.53 3.93 9.98
N VAL A 202 20.79 3.49 9.77
CA VAL A 202 21.19 2.83 8.52
C VAL A 202 20.42 1.52 8.30
N PRO A 203 20.32 0.59 9.28
CA PRO A 203 19.55 -0.63 9.08
C PRO A 203 18.05 -0.35 8.93
N LEU A 204 17.52 0.69 9.58
CA LEU A 204 16.13 1.12 9.39
C LEU A 204 15.85 1.62 7.97
N LEU A 205 16.76 2.38 7.37
CA LEU A 205 16.63 2.82 5.98
C LEU A 205 16.73 1.62 5.03
N ILE A 206 17.63 0.67 5.28
CA ILE A 206 17.74 -0.56 4.48
C ILE A 206 16.46 -1.40 4.61
N ALA A 207 15.91 -1.55 5.82
CA ALA A 207 14.62 -2.18 6.03
C ALA A 207 13.53 -1.47 5.22
N THR A 208 13.46 -0.15 5.31
CA THR A 208 12.46 0.65 4.59
C THR A 208 12.54 0.42 3.08
N VAL A 209 13.74 0.42 2.51
CA VAL A 209 13.94 0.10 1.08
C VAL A 209 13.50 -1.33 0.78
N GLY A 210 13.91 -2.32 1.57
CA GLY A 210 13.54 -3.72 1.40
C GLY A 210 12.03 -3.94 1.41
N PHE A 211 11.34 -3.44 2.44
CA PHE A 211 9.89 -3.50 2.55
C PHE A 211 9.18 -2.71 1.43
N SER A 212 9.73 -1.58 0.99
CA SER A 212 9.17 -0.80 -0.13
C SER A 212 9.26 -1.56 -1.45
N LEU A 213 10.36 -2.27 -1.70
CA LEU A 213 10.51 -3.13 -2.86
C LEU A 213 9.56 -4.33 -2.82
N ILE A 214 9.36 -4.95 -1.65
CA ILE A 214 8.35 -5.99 -1.46
C ILE A 214 6.96 -5.43 -1.78
N PHE A 215 6.59 -4.30 -1.17
CA PHE A 215 5.31 -3.65 -1.37
C PHE A 215 5.06 -3.32 -2.85
N GLY A 216 6.01 -2.64 -3.50
CA GLY A 216 5.93 -2.30 -4.92
C GLY A 216 5.90 -3.54 -5.82
N GLY A 217 6.67 -4.58 -5.49
CA GLY A 217 6.66 -5.87 -6.19
C GLY A 217 5.29 -6.55 -6.14
N ILE A 218 4.66 -6.60 -4.95
CA ILE A 218 3.31 -7.14 -4.76
C ILE A 218 2.29 -6.29 -5.53
N VAL A 219 2.34 -4.95 -5.43
CA VAL A 219 1.44 -4.06 -6.16
C VAL A 219 1.55 -4.29 -7.67
N MET A 220 2.76 -4.38 -8.22
CA MET A 220 2.96 -4.69 -9.65
C MET A 220 2.41 -6.07 -10.02
N ALA A 221 2.62 -7.09 -9.18
CA ALA A 221 2.05 -8.41 -9.41
C ALA A 221 0.51 -8.35 -9.46
N ARG A 222 -0.11 -7.64 -8.52
CA ARG A 222 -1.56 -7.45 -8.46
C ARG A 222 -2.11 -6.65 -9.65
N MET A 223 -1.42 -5.60 -10.08
CA MET A 223 -1.82 -4.87 -11.30
C MET A 223 -1.79 -5.78 -12.53
N ARG A 224 -0.78 -6.65 -12.64
CA ARG A 224 -0.67 -7.62 -13.74
C ARG A 224 -1.81 -8.64 -13.71
N THR A 225 -2.19 -9.14 -12.53
CA THR A 225 -3.32 -10.09 -12.41
C THR A 225 -4.64 -9.41 -12.76
N ILE A 226 -4.91 -8.20 -12.23
CA ILE A 226 -6.13 -7.45 -12.55
C ILE A 226 -6.24 -7.20 -14.07
N LEU A 227 -5.15 -6.76 -14.71
CA LEU A 227 -5.13 -6.56 -16.16
C LEU A 227 -5.36 -7.85 -16.95
N ALA A 228 -4.81 -8.97 -16.48
CA ALA A 228 -5.00 -10.27 -17.12
C ALA A 228 -6.46 -10.72 -17.03
N ASP A 229 -7.09 -10.54 -15.87
CA ASP A 229 -8.49 -10.89 -15.62
C ASP A 229 -9.42 -10.04 -16.50
N GLU A 230 -9.22 -8.72 -16.56
CA GLU A 230 -10.00 -7.82 -17.41
C GLU A 230 -9.86 -8.16 -18.90
N GLN A 231 -8.65 -8.52 -19.35
CA GLN A 231 -8.42 -8.97 -20.73
C GLN A 231 -9.10 -10.30 -21.04
N ALA A 232 -9.09 -11.25 -20.09
CA ALA A 232 -9.74 -12.55 -20.23
C ALA A 232 -11.27 -12.38 -20.32
N GLU A 233 -11.86 -11.57 -19.43
CA GLU A 233 -13.28 -11.28 -19.42
C GLU A 233 -13.73 -10.59 -20.71
N ALA A 234 -12.98 -9.59 -21.19
CA ALA A 234 -13.27 -8.92 -22.45
C ALA A 234 -13.21 -9.89 -23.66
N ARG A 235 -12.31 -10.89 -23.64
CA ARG A 235 -12.25 -11.93 -24.68
C ARG A 235 -13.48 -12.85 -24.63
N LEU A 236 -13.90 -13.27 -23.44
CA LEU A 236 -15.09 -14.10 -23.26
C LEU A 236 -16.37 -13.39 -23.72
N ARG A 237 -16.54 -12.12 -23.33
CA ARG A 237 -17.67 -11.29 -23.79
C ARG A 237 -17.72 -11.16 -25.32
N ARG A 238 -16.56 -10.92 -25.98
CA ARG A 238 -16.48 -10.88 -27.45
C ARG A 238 -16.85 -12.21 -28.11
N LYS A 239 -16.44 -13.34 -27.53
CA LYS A 239 -16.82 -14.68 -28.03
C LYS A 239 -18.33 -14.92 -27.89
N ALA A 240 -18.92 -14.57 -26.75
CA ALA A 240 -20.35 -14.69 -26.52
C ALA A 240 -21.17 -13.83 -27.51
N MET A 241 -20.77 -12.58 -27.74
CA MET A 241 -21.42 -11.71 -28.73
C MET A 241 -21.31 -12.27 -30.16
N ARG A 242 -20.17 -12.87 -30.53
CA ARG A 242 -20.01 -13.52 -31.85
C ARG A 242 -20.87 -14.78 -31.99
N ALA A 243 -21.05 -15.55 -30.93
CA ALA A 243 -21.90 -16.75 -30.93
C ALA A 243 -23.41 -16.41 -30.99
N GLN A 244 -23.81 -15.22 -30.54
CA GLN A 244 -25.19 -14.72 -30.60
C GLN A 244 -25.48 -13.92 -31.87
N ALA A 245 -24.47 -13.64 -32.71
CA ALA A 245 -24.70 -12.98 -33.98
C ALA A 245 -25.48 -13.93 -34.91
N PRO A 246 -26.63 -13.52 -35.47
CA PRO A 246 -27.41 -14.37 -36.37
C PRO A 246 -26.54 -14.78 -37.57
N ALA A 247 -26.71 -16.02 -38.03
CA ALA A 247 -26.09 -16.48 -39.27
C ALA A 247 -26.61 -15.59 -40.41
N VAL A 248 -25.79 -14.62 -40.83
CA VAL A 248 -26.09 -13.80 -41.99
C VAL A 248 -25.88 -14.69 -43.22
N GLY A 249 -26.97 -15.26 -43.72
CA GLY A 249 -27.07 -15.76 -45.09
C GLY A 249 -27.07 -17.29 -45.25
N GLU A 250 -28.26 -17.88 -45.16
CA GLU A 250 -28.73 -18.84 -46.18
C GLU A 250 -30.12 -18.37 -46.63
N ALA A 251 -30.12 -17.34 -47.47
CA ALA A 251 -31.26 -16.98 -48.30
C ALA A 251 -30.79 -17.14 -49.75
N TRP A 252 -31.06 -18.32 -50.31
CA TRP A 252 -31.07 -18.60 -51.74
C TRP A 252 -32.28 -19.46 -52.03
#